data_AF-A0A2K5R2S8-F1
#
_entry.id   AF-A0A2K5R2S8-F1
#
_cell.length_a   1.000
_cell.length_b   1.000
_cell.length_c   1.000
_cell.angle_alpha   90.00
_cell.angle_beta   90.00
_cell.angle_gamma   90.00
#
_symmetry.space_group_name_H-M   'P 1'
#
loop_
_entity.id
_entity.type
_entity.pdbx_description
1 polymer ?
#
loop_
_entity_poly.entity_id
_entity_poly.type
_entity_poly.pdbx_seq_one_letter_code
_entity_poly.pdbx_strand_id
1 'polypeptide(L)'
;MSEESDSLRTSPSVASLSENELPPPPEPPGYVCSLTEELVTKAREELQEKPEWRLRDVQALRDMVRKEYPNLSTSLDDAFLLRFLRARKFDYDRALQLLVNYHSCRRSWPEVFNNLKPSALKDVLASGFLTVLPHTDPRGCHVVCIRPVLPPWV
;
A
#
# COMPACT_ATOMS: atom_id res chain seq x y z
N MET A 1 44.22 42.19 43.45
CA MET A 1 43.84 42.16 44.87
C MET A 1 42.33 42.30 44.86
N SER A 2 41.59 41.17 44.86
CA SER A 2 41.06 40.50 46.08
C SER A 2 39.87 41.32 46.62
N GLU A 3 38.67 40.84 46.93
CA GLU A 3 37.99 39.54 47.14
C GLU A 3 36.48 39.91 47.19
N GLU A 4 35.55 39.22 46.52
CA GLU A 4 34.76 38.04 46.96
C GLU A 4 33.45 38.32 47.72
N SER A 5 32.43 37.50 47.39
CA SER A 5 31.22 37.08 48.15
C SER A 5 29.90 37.57 47.55
N ASP A 6 29.15 36.78 46.79
CA ASP A 6 28.42 35.51 47.09
C ASP A 6 26.97 35.77 47.53
N SER A 7 26.01 35.17 46.81
CA SER A 7 24.71 34.74 47.32
C SER A 7 23.96 33.94 46.26
N LEU A 8 24.15 32.63 46.36
CA LEU A 8 23.37 31.54 45.80
C LEU A 8 21.85 31.71 45.98
N ARG A 9 21.08 31.41 44.91
CA ARG A 9 19.72 30.88 45.03
C ARG A 9 19.53 29.69 44.09
N THR A 10 19.82 28.51 44.63
CA THR A 10 19.45 27.22 44.07
C THR A 10 17.95 27.02 44.24
N SER A 11 17.22 26.78 43.15
CA SER A 11 15.84 26.26 43.20
C SER A 11 15.86 24.75 42.94
N PRO A 12 15.09 23.94 43.67
CA PRO A 12 15.19 22.49 43.60
C PRO A 12 14.52 21.93 42.34
N SER A 13 15.23 21.00 41.71
CA SER A 13 14.78 20.13 40.63
C SER A 13 13.66 19.20 41.11
N VAL A 14 12.48 19.33 40.53
CA VAL A 14 11.41 18.34 40.67
C VAL A 14 11.54 17.37 39.50
N ALA A 15 12.13 16.21 39.78
CA ALA A 15 12.12 15.06 38.90
C ALA A 15 10.70 14.48 38.86
N SER A 16 10.01 14.63 37.73
CA SER A 16 8.76 13.93 37.46
C SER A 16 9.10 12.60 36.79
N LEU A 17 8.94 11.51 37.54
CA LEU A 17 9.03 10.13 37.04
C LEU A 17 7.85 9.87 36.09
N SER A 18 8.15 9.61 34.81
CA SER A 18 7.17 9.14 33.82
C SER A 18 7.37 7.64 33.60
N GLU A 19 6.64 6.81 34.33
CA GLU A 19 6.49 5.39 34.01
C GLU A 19 5.02 5.11 33.73
N ASN A 20 4.66 5.16 32.44
CA ASN A 20 3.51 4.45 31.84
C ASN A 20 3.45 4.72 30.32
N GLU A 21 4.56 4.57 29.61
CA GLU A 21 4.46 4.35 28.16
C GLU A 21 4.13 2.88 27.94
N LEU A 22 2.93 2.62 27.41
CA LEU A 22 2.63 1.31 26.82
C LEU A 22 3.74 0.97 25.82
N PRO A 23 4.21 -0.29 25.78
CA PRO A 23 5.17 -0.69 24.75
C PRO A 23 4.59 -0.36 23.38
N PRO A 24 5.43 0.18 22.46
CA PRO A 24 4.97 0.54 21.13
C PRO A 24 4.30 -0.69 20.49
N PRO A 25 3.18 -0.48 19.76
CA PRO A 25 2.54 -1.59 19.07
C PRO A 25 3.57 -2.32 18.20
N PRO A 26 3.51 -3.66 18.11
CA PRO A 26 4.46 -4.42 17.32
C PRO A 26 4.49 -3.82 15.91
N GLU A 27 5.68 -3.38 15.49
CA GLU A 27 5.93 -2.86 14.15
C GLU A 27 5.29 -3.82 13.14
N PRO A 28 4.41 -3.33 12.24
CA PRO A 28 3.78 -4.20 11.27
C PRO A 28 4.87 -4.97 10.51
N PRO A 29 4.68 -6.27 10.24
CA PRO A 29 5.71 -7.08 9.61
C PRO A 29 6.12 -6.40 8.31
N GLY A 30 7.37 -5.94 8.26
CA GLY A 30 7.92 -5.21 7.12
C GLY A 30 7.76 -6.03 5.85
N TYR A 31 7.66 -5.36 4.70
CA TYR A 31 7.49 -6.06 3.42
C TYR A 31 8.57 -7.12 3.18
N VAL A 32 8.14 -8.37 3.02
CA VAL A 32 9.01 -9.50 2.63
C VAL A 32 8.85 -9.75 1.14
N CYS A 33 9.94 -9.66 0.38
CA CYS A 33 9.94 -9.99 -1.03
C CYS A 33 9.97 -11.50 -1.22
N SER A 34 8.90 -12.08 -1.74
CA SER A 34 8.78 -13.53 -2.02
C SER A 34 9.08 -13.92 -3.48
N LEU A 35 9.57 -12.97 -4.29
CA LEU A 35 9.89 -13.20 -5.70
C LEU A 35 11.19 -14.01 -5.85
N THR A 36 11.22 -14.87 -6.87
CA THR A 36 12.45 -15.55 -7.31
C THR A 36 13.46 -14.56 -7.89
N GLU A 37 14.74 -14.93 -7.94
CA GLU A 37 15.80 -14.07 -8.48
C GLU A 37 15.55 -13.65 -9.93
N GLU A 38 14.99 -14.55 -10.75
CA GLU A 38 14.58 -14.27 -12.12
C GLU A 38 13.54 -13.15 -12.18
N LEU A 39 12.49 -13.24 -11.35
CA LEU A 39 11.45 -12.22 -11.30
C LEU A 39 11.95 -10.90 -10.71
N VAL A 40 12.90 -10.94 -9.78
CA VAL A 40 13.56 -9.73 -9.26
C VAL A 40 14.36 -9.04 -10.38
N THR A 41 15.11 -9.79 -11.16
CA THR A 41 15.87 -9.27 -12.31
C THR A 41 14.93 -8.66 -13.35
N LYS A 42 13.87 -9.38 -13.72
CA LYS A 42 12.84 -8.89 -14.63
C LYS A 42 12.16 -7.61 -14.12
N ALA A 43 11.82 -7.55 -12.83
CA ALA A 43 11.21 -6.36 -12.23
C ALA A 43 12.17 -5.14 -12.26
N ARG A 44 13.47 -5.37 -12.04
CA ARG A 44 14.49 -4.32 -12.18
C ARG A 44 14.53 -3.77 -13.61
N GLU A 45 14.53 -4.63 -14.61
CA GLU A 45 14.62 -4.25 -16.02
C GLU A 45 13.33 -3.58 -16.53
N GLU A 46 12.18 -4.22 -16.32
CA GLU A 46 10.91 -3.80 -16.91
C GLU A 46 10.20 -2.69 -16.13
N LEU A 47 10.36 -2.68 -14.81
CA LEU A 47 9.62 -1.80 -13.88
C LEU A 47 10.51 -0.78 -13.17
N GLN A 48 11.84 -0.84 -13.33
CA GLN A 48 12.78 -0.01 -12.56
C GLN A 48 12.73 -0.28 -11.04
N GLU A 49 12.23 -1.45 -10.63
CA GLU A 49 12.18 -1.84 -9.22
C GLU A 49 13.56 -2.27 -8.74
N LYS A 50 14.19 -1.45 -7.88
CA LYS A 50 15.47 -1.79 -7.27
C LYS A 50 15.24 -2.27 -5.84
N PRO A 51 15.50 -3.56 -5.51
CA PRO A 51 15.32 -4.11 -4.17
C PRO A 51 15.93 -3.24 -3.06
N GLU A 52 17.09 -2.66 -3.31
CA GLU A 52 17.83 -1.78 -2.42
C GLU A 52 17.10 -0.45 -2.12
N TRP A 53 16.23 0.02 -3.01
CA TRP A 53 15.52 1.30 -2.86
C TRP A 53 14.02 1.13 -2.62
N ARG A 54 13.51 -0.09 -2.75
CA ARG A 54 12.08 -0.41 -2.68
C ARG A 54 11.36 0.25 -1.50
N LEU A 55 11.88 0.08 -0.28
CA LEU A 55 11.23 0.63 0.91
C LEU A 55 11.29 2.16 0.97
N ARG A 56 12.39 2.76 0.48
CA ARG A 56 12.53 4.21 0.34
C ARG A 56 11.52 4.76 -0.67
N ASP A 57 11.36 4.09 -1.80
CA ASP A 57 10.46 4.52 -2.88
C ASP A 57 8.98 4.38 -2.45
N VAL A 58 8.65 3.33 -1.67
CA VAL A 58 7.37 3.18 -0.98
C VAL A 58 7.12 4.32 0.01
N GLN A 59 8.12 4.66 0.82
CA GLN A 59 8.04 5.75 1.77
C GLN A 59 7.81 7.10 1.07
N ALA A 60 8.48 7.34 -0.07
CA ALA A 60 8.26 8.55 -0.87
C ALA A 60 6.80 8.67 -1.34
N LEU A 61 6.23 7.60 -1.92
CA LEU A 61 4.81 7.63 -2.34
C LEU A 61 3.87 7.82 -1.14
N ARG A 62 4.17 7.18 0.00
CA ARG A 62 3.41 7.34 1.24
C ARG A 62 3.38 8.79 1.70
N ASP A 63 4.51 9.47 1.67
CA ASP A 63 4.62 10.87 2.09
C ASP A 63 3.91 11.81 1.10
N MET A 64 3.97 11.53 -0.20
CA MET A 64 3.20 12.26 -1.21
C MET A 64 1.69 12.13 -0.96
N VAL A 65 1.18 10.93 -0.68
CA VAL A 65 -0.24 10.71 -0.35
C VAL A 65 -0.66 11.53 0.87
N ARG A 66 0.14 11.52 1.95
CA ARG A 66 -0.17 12.30 3.16
C ARG A 66 -0.16 13.80 2.92
N LYS A 67 0.79 14.28 2.11
CA LYS A 67 0.96 15.71 1.84
C LYS A 67 -0.13 16.26 0.93
N GLU A 68 -0.40 15.56 -0.18
CA GLU A 68 -1.31 16.07 -1.22
C GLU A 68 -2.77 15.66 -0.99
N TYR A 69 -3.01 14.53 -0.32
CA TYR A 69 -4.34 13.97 -0.11
C TYR A 69 -4.56 13.56 1.37
N PRO A 70 -4.45 14.50 2.34
CA PRO A 70 -4.53 14.20 3.77
C PRO A 70 -5.86 13.56 4.21
N ASN A 71 -6.93 13.79 3.46
CA ASN A 71 -8.27 13.28 3.75
C ASN A 71 -8.61 11.98 2.98
N LEU A 72 -7.67 11.44 2.21
CA LEU A 72 -7.89 10.20 1.46
C LEU A 72 -7.76 9.00 2.39
N SER A 73 -8.88 8.36 2.71
CA SER A 73 -8.88 7.11 3.47
C SER A 73 -8.35 5.97 2.59
N THR A 74 -7.05 5.70 2.71
CA THR A 74 -6.35 4.64 1.98
C THR A 74 -5.42 3.85 2.90
N SER A 75 -5.19 2.57 2.59
CA SER A 75 -4.08 1.84 3.19
C SER A 75 -2.76 2.47 2.72
N LEU A 76 -1.82 2.59 3.65
CA LEU A 76 -0.46 3.07 3.43
C LEU A 76 0.57 1.95 3.66
N ASP A 77 0.11 0.70 3.66
CA ASP A 77 0.96 -0.48 3.87
C ASP A 77 1.89 -0.67 2.67
N ASP A 78 3.12 -1.14 2.92
CA ASP A 78 4.14 -1.31 1.88
C ASP A 78 3.62 -2.14 0.68
N ALA A 79 3.04 -3.30 0.98
CA ALA A 79 2.54 -4.22 -0.04
C ALA A 79 1.35 -3.64 -0.83
N PHE A 80 0.59 -2.70 -0.26
CA PHE A 80 -0.50 -2.02 -0.95
C PHE A 80 0.06 -0.96 -1.89
N LEU A 81 0.94 -0.08 -1.39
CA LEU A 81 1.55 1.00 -2.17
C LEU A 81 2.43 0.47 -3.32
N LEU A 82 3.15 -0.65 -3.10
CA LEU A 82 3.97 -1.29 -4.14
C LEU A 82 3.17 -1.69 -5.39
N ARG A 83 1.87 -1.98 -5.26
CA ARG A 83 1.02 -2.32 -6.42
C ARG A 83 0.95 -1.15 -7.40
N PHE A 84 0.84 0.08 -6.88
CA PHE A 84 0.75 1.30 -7.67
C PHE A 84 2.09 1.67 -8.29
N LEU A 85 3.18 1.57 -7.50
CA LEU A 85 4.54 1.79 -8.00
C LEU A 85 4.87 0.83 -9.15
N ARG A 86 4.65 -0.47 -8.96
CA ARG A 86 4.88 -1.49 -10.01
C ARG A 86 4.05 -1.24 -11.25
N ALA A 87 2.76 -0.93 -11.09
CA ALA A 87 1.86 -0.63 -12.22
C ALA A 87 2.28 0.61 -13.03
N ARG A 88 3.13 1.46 -12.47
CA ARG A 88 3.64 2.69 -13.10
C ARG A 88 5.16 2.73 -13.19
N LYS A 89 5.82 1.57 -13.13
CA LYS A 89 7.27 1.44 -13.31
C LYS A 89 8.08 2.40 -12.41
N PHE A 90 7.62 2.55 -11.17
CA PHE A 90 8.22 3.41 -10.15
C PHE A 90 8.25 4.92 -10.51
N ASP A 91 7.38 5.36 -11.43
CA ASP A 91 7.04 6.77 -11.62
C ASP A 91 6.08 7.21 -10.50
N TYR A 92 6.55 8.07 -9.59
CA TYR A 92 5.83 8.45 -8.38
C TYR A 92 4.58 9.27 -8.65
N ASP A 93 4.66 10.25 -9.55
CA ASP A 93 3.52 11.11 -9.87
C ASP A 93 2.41 10.30 -10.54
N ARG A 94 2.76 9.40 -11.47
CA ARG A 94 1.79 8.53 -12.13
C ARG A 94 1.24 7.46 -11.17
N ALA A 95 2.05 6.97 -10.24
CA ALA A 95 1.59 6.03 -9.20
C ALA A 95 0.60 6.70 -8.24
N LEU A 96 0.88 7.93 -7.80
CA LEU A 96 -0.02 8.73 -6.98
C LEU A 96 -1.34 8.99 -7.72
N GLN A 97 -1.27 9.43 -8.98
CA GLN A 97 -2.46 9.65 -9.80
C GLN A 97 -3.29 8.36 -9.96
N LEU A 98 -2.65 7.21 -10.17
CA LEU A 98 -3.34 5.92 -10.25
C LEU A 98 -4.04 5.57 -8.91
N LEU A 99 -3.39 5.84 -7.77
CA LEU A 99 -3.96 5.61 -6.44
C LEU A 99 -5.19 6.49 -6.20
N VAL A 100 -5.10 7.78 -6.55
CA VAL A 100 -6.23 8.71 -6.45
C VAL A 100 -7.39 8.26 -7.33
N ASN A 101 -7.10 7.86 -8.58
CA ASN A 101 -8.10 7.34 -9.51
C ASN A 101 -8.75 6.04 -9.01
N TYR A 102 -7.98 5.16 -8.37
CA TYR A 102 -8.49 3.92 -7.78
C TYR A 102 -9.60 4.19 -6.74
N HIS A 103 -9.44 5.23 -5.92
CA HIS A 103 -10.46 5.66 -4.94
C HIS A 103 -11.57 6.49 -5.57
N SER A 104 -11.24 7.33 -6.55
CA SER A 104 -12.24 8.09 -7.31
C SER A 104 -13.26 7.16 -7.98
N CYS A 105 -12.78 6.15 -8.70
CA CYS A 105 -13.63 5.16 -9.36
C CYS A 105 -14.59 4.44 -8.38
N ARG A 106 -14.11 4.08 -7.18
CA ARG A 106 -14.96 3.44 -6.16
C ARG A 106 -16.05 4.35 -5.62
N ARG A 107 -15.75 5.65 -5.48
CA ARG A 107 -16.75 6.65 -5.05
C ARG A 107 -17.74 7.00 -6.16
N SER A 108 -17.30 6.97 -7.42
CA SER A 108 -18.16 7.28 -8.58
C SER A 108 -19.15 6.18 -8.94
N TRP A 109 -18.84 4.91 -8.61
CA TRP A 109 -19.67 3.75 -8.96
C TRP A 109 -20.10 2.95 -7.70
N PRO A 110 -20.84 3.58 -6.75
CA PRO A 110 -21.24 2.91 -5.51
C PRO A 110 -22.12 1.69 -5.76
N GLU A 111 -22.89 1.63 -6.84
CA GLU A 111 -23.69 0.46 -7.24
C GLU A 111 -22.84 -0.79 -7.54
N VAL A 112 -21.56 -0.59 -7.92
CA VAL A 112 -20.62 -1.69 -8.17
C VAL A 112 -19.83 -2.02 -6.91
N PHE A 113 -19.35 -1.01 -6.19
CA PHE A 113 -18.35 -1.20 -5.13
C PHE A 113 -18.92 -1.21 -3.71
N ASN A 114 -20.11 -0.65 -3.49
CA ASN A 114 -20.73 -0.66 -2.17
C ASN A 114 -21.24 -2.07 -1.83
N ASN A 115 -20.88 -2.58 -0.64
CA ASN A 115 -21.22 -3.93 -0.19
C ASN A 115 -20.78 -5.06 -1.16
N LEU A 116 -19.70 -4.86 -1.92
CA LEU A 116 -19.10 -5.88 -2.80
C LEU A 116 -18.49 -7.02 -1.97
N LYS A 117 -19.34 -7.96 -1.56
CA LYS A 117 -18.98 -9.13 -0.76
C LYS A 117 -18.87 -10.37 -1.65
N PRO A 118 -18.09 -11.39 -1.25
CA PRO A 118 -18.06 -12.67 -1.96
C PRO A 118 -19.45 -13.28 -2.19
N SER A 119 -20.39 -13.08 -1.25
CA SER A 119 -21.77 -13.55 -1.39
C SER A 119 -22.53 -12.89 -2.55
N ALA A 120 -22.26 -11.61 -2.84
CA ALA A 120 -22.92 -10.89 -3.94
C ALA A 120 -22.44 -11.36 -5.32
N LEU A 121 -21.24 -11.95 -5.39
CA LEU A 121 -20.64 -12.44 -6.62
C LEU A 121 -20.78 -13.96 -6.81
N LYS A 122 -21.25 -14.68 -5.79
CA LYS A 122 -21.24 -16.15 -5.76
C LYS A 122 -21.93 -16.76 -6.98
N ASP A 123 -23.14 -16.29 -7.30
CA ASP A 123 -23.92 -16.86 -8.40
C ASP A 123 -23.31 -16.55 -9.77
N VAL A 124 -22.76 -15.33 -9.93
CA VAL A 124 -22.05 -14.93 -11.16
C VAL A 124 -20.81 -15.79 -11.36
N LEU A 125 -20.01 -16.01 -10.31
CA LEU A 125 -18.83 -16.87 -10.38
C LEU A 125 -19.22 -18.34 -10.62
N ALA A 126 -20.27 -18.83 -9.96
CA ALA A 126 -20.77 -20.20 -10.12
C ALA A 126 -21.33 -20.47 -11.52
N SER A 127 -21.92 -19.45 -12.18
CA SER A 127 -22.34 -19.55 -13.58
C SER A 127 -21.16 -19.76 -14.55
N GLY A 128 -19.94 -19.48 -14.09
CA GLY A 128 -18.73 -19.49 -14.92
C GLY A 128 -18.72 -18.38 -15.97
N PHE A 129 -19.48 -17.31 -15.76
CA PHE A 129 -19.42 -16.06 -16.54
C PHE A 129 -18.00 -15.47 -16.50
N LEU A 130 -17.40 -15.42 -15.31
CA LEU A 130 -16.02 -15.01 -15.12
C LEU A 130 -15.28 -16.14 -14.40
N THR A 131 -14.22 -16.66 -15.02
CA THR A 131 -13.43 -17.76 -14.48
C THR A 131 -11.94 -17.42 -14.56
N VAL A 132 -11.22 -17.58 -13.45
CA VAL A 132 -9.75 -17.51 -13.44
C VAL A 132 -9.23 -18.93 -13.65
N LEU A 133 -8.37 -19.12 -14.66
CA LEU A 133 -7.79 -20.44 -14.92
C LEU A 133 -6.78 -20.80 -13.81
N PRO A 134 -6.64 -22.10 -13.49
CA PRO A 134 -5.71 -22.57 -12.46
C PRO A 134 -4.23 -22.39 -12.87
N HIS A 135 -3.98 -22.24 -14.17
CA HIS A 135 -2.64 -22.06 -14.72
C HIS A 135 -2.48 -20.64 -15.25
N THR A 136 -1.27 -20.12 -15.11
CA THR A 136 -0.85 -18.86 -15.75
C THR A 136 -0.45 -19.12 -17.20
N ASP A 137 -0.38 -18.05 -18.00
CA ASP A 137 0.28 -18.10 -19.30
C ASP A 137 1.81 -18.35 -19.14
N PRO A 138 2.55 -18.59 -20.24
CA PRO A 138 4.00 -18.78 -20.20
C PRO A 138 4.81 -17.58 -19.64
N ARG A 139 4.20 -16.40 -19.54
CA ARG A 139 4.83 -15.18 -18.98
C ARG A 139 4.51 -15.01 -17.49
N GLY A 140 3.72 -15.90 -16.90
CA GLY A 140 3.28 -15.85 -15.51
C GLY A 140 2.02 -15.00 -15.28
N CYS A 141 1.32 -14.56 -16.33
CA CYS A 141 0.08 -13.81 -16.21
C CYS A 141 -1.10 -14.73 -15.90
N HIS A 142 -1.95 -14.35 -14.93
CA HIS A 142 -3.22 -15.04 -14.71
C HIS A 142 -4.14 -14.87 -15.92
N VAL A 143 -4.74 -15.97 -16.35
CA VAL A 143 -5.70 -15.96 -17.47
C VAL A 143 -7.11 -15.88 -16.91
N VAL A 144 -7.84 -14.84 -17.28
CA VAL A 144 -9.25 -14.64 -16.93
C VAL A 144 -10.11 -14.85 -18.17
N CYS A 145 -11.00 -15.83 -18.13
CA CYS A 145 -11.96 -16.10 -19.19
C CYS A 145 -13.30 -15.45 -18.84
N ILE A 146 -13.85 -14.67 -19.77
CA ILE A 146 -15.21 -14.15 -19.69
C ILE A 146 -16.05 -14.90 -20.73
N ARG A 147 -17.03 -15.66 -20.27
CA ARG A 147 -17.98 -16.38 -21.12
C ARG A 147 -19.33 -15.68 -21.02
N PRO A 148 -19.68 -14.81 -21.99
CA PRO A 148 -21.00 -14.24 -22.01
C PRO A 148 -22.02 -15.37 -22.10
N VAL A 149 -23.05 -15.33 -21.25
CA VAL A 149 -24.19 -16.23 -21.37
C VAL A 149 -24.91 -15.85 -22.65
N LEU A 150 -24.85 -16.70 -23.68
CA LEU A 150 -25.68 -16.51 -24.85
C LEU A 150 -27.14 -16.62 -24.40
N PRO A 151 -28.01 -15.64 -24.75
CA PRO A 151 -29.42 -15.81 -24.50
C PRO A 151 -29.91 -17.06 -25.24
N PRO A 152 -30.93 -17.77 -24.72
CA PRO A 152 -31.41 -19.05 -25.26
C PRO A 152 -31.97 -18.99 -26.70
N TRP A 153 -31.93 -17.82 -27.33
CA TRP A 153 -32.42 -17.54 -28.68
C TRP A 153 -31.28 -17.33 -29.70
N VAL A 154 -30.03 -17.59 -29.30
CA VAL A 154 -28.84 -17.58 -30.19
C VAL A 154 -28.42 -19.02 -30.47
#